data_AF-A0A8T5BMT4-F1
#
_entry.id   AF-A0A8T5BMT4-F1
#
_cell.length_a   1.000
_cell.length_b   1.000
_cell.length_c   1.000
_cell.angle_alpha   90.00
_cell.angle_beta   90.00
_cell.angle_gamma   90.00
#
_symmetry.space_group_name_H-M   'P 1'
#
loop_
_entity.id
_entity.type
_entity.pdbx_description
1 polymer ?
#
loop_
_entity_poly.entity_id
_entity_poly.type
_entity_poly.pdbx_seq_one_letter_code
_entity_poly.pdbx_strand_id
1 'polypeptide(L)'
;MPFCSNCGKEAPSEASFCPFCGSSLIIASITPPLEIKTPKRAAELSWGKTFSYAVRYIIYAILWIIIGGLTMGIGISIIVSAPFKFGPGMLTGIVIIIIGYVIMFLGIMAAYFKVMSRLIYESIYKSAS
;
A
#
# COMPACT_ATOMS: atom_id res chain seq x y z
N MET A 1 -18.52 20.05 41.16
CA MET A 1 -17.57 21.13 41.51
C MET A 1 -16.45 20.53 42.34
N PRO A 2 -15.25 20.32 41.75
CA PRO A 2 -14.11 19.75 42.46
C PRO A 2 -13.44 20.79 43.37
N PHE A 3 -12.94 20.34 44.52
CA PHE A 3 -12.11 21.13 45.42
C PHE A 3 -10.63 20.94 45.08
N CYS A 4 -9.86 22.02 45.11
CA CYS A 4 -8.42 21.93 44.89
C CYS A 4 -7.73 21.26 46.08
N SER A 5 -6.98 20.18 45.83
CA SER A 5 -6.24 19.44 46.87
C SER A 5 -5.12 20.25 47.52
N ASN A 6 -4.67 21.34 46.90
CA ASN A 6 -3.57 22.17 47.39
C ASN A 6 -4.04 23.38 48.22
N CYS A 7 -5.17 24.01 47.85
CA CYS A 7 -5.66 25.22 48.54
C CYS A 7 -7.04 25.08 49.17
N GLY A 8 -7.73 23.95 48.97
CA GLY A 8 -9.04 23.66 49.55
C GLY A 8 -10.21 24.49 49.00
N LYS A 9 -9.97 25.37 48.01
CA LYS A 9 -11.02 26.20 47.40
C LYS A 9 -11.71 25.47 46.25
N GLU A 10 -12.98 25.79 46.06
CA GLU A 10 -13.80 25.29 44.94
C GLU A 10 -13.26 25.82 43.62
N ALA A 11 -13.10 24.92 42.65
CA ALA A 11 -12.69 25.27 41.30
C ALA A 11 -13.78 24.91 40.29
N PRO A 12 -13.95 25.71 39.23
CA PRO A 12 -14.88 25.40 38.16
C PRO A 12 -14.46 24.08 37.48
N SER A 13 -15.43 23.23 37.15
CA SER A 13 -15.22 21.85 36.66
C SER A 13 -14.47 21.75 35.33
N GLU A 14 -14.27 22.87 34.63
CA GLU A 14 -13.64 22.95 33.32
C GLU A 14 -12.25 23.63 33.36
N ALA A 15 -11.78 24.12 34.51
CA ALA A 15 -10.50 24.82 34.60
C ALA A 15 -9.31 23.88 34.82
N SER A 16 -8.35 23.89 33.90
CA SER A 16 -7.12 23.07 33.97
C SER A 16 -6.17 23.47 35.11
N PHE A 17 -6.32 24.67 35.65
CA PHE A 17 -5.51 25.21 36.74
C PHE A 17 -6.39 25.89 37.77
N CYS A 18 -6.04 25.75 39.05
CA CYS A 18 -6.77 26.43 40.12
C CYS A 18 -6.50 27.95 40.05
N PRO A 19 -7.53 28.81 39.92
CA PRO A 19 -7.34 30.26 39.78
C PRO A 19 -6.82 30.93 41.06
N PHE A 20 -6.87 30.24 42.20
CA PHE A 20 -6.47 30.81 43.49
C PHE A 20 -5.03 30.46 43.92
N CYS A 21 -4.50 29.32 43.47
CA CYS A 21 -3.15 28.87 43.87
C CYS A 21 -2.26 28.42 42.71
N GLY A 22 -2.79 28.36 41.48
CA GLY A 22 -2.02 28.02 40.28
C GLY A 22 -1.70 26.52 40.10
N SER A 23 -2.08 25.65 41.03
CA SER A 23 -1.84 24.20 40.86
C SER A 23 -2.69 23.61 39.74
N SER A 24 -2.11 22.72 38.94
CA SER A 24 -2.83 21.99 37.87
C SER A 24 -3.92 21.11 38.48
N LEU A 25 -5.16 21.32 38.05
CA LEU A 25 -6.25 20.40 38.34
C LEU A 25 -6.15 19.32 37.27
N ILE A 26 -5.76 18.10 37.66
CA ILE A 26 -5.74 16.95 36.76
C ILE A 26 -7.21 16.61 36.47
N ILE A 27 -7.80 17.31 35.50
CA ILE A 27 -9.14 17.03 35.00
C ILE A 27 -9.04 15.70 34.25
N ALA A 28 -9.43 14.63 34.94
CA ALA A 28 -9.54 13.29 34.37
C ALA A 28 -10.82 13.09 33.54
N SER A 29 -11.30 14.09 32.80
CA SER A 29 -12.62 13.98 32.15
C SER A 29 -12.92 14.97 31.02
N ILE A 30 -12.25 14.91 29.86
CA ILE A 30 -12.95 15.19 28.56
C ILE A 30 -12.35 14.49 27.32
N THR A 31 -11.78 13.30 27.46
CA THR A 31 -11.95 12.35 26.36
C THR A 31 -12.72 11.18 26.93
N PRO A 32 -14.00 10.96 26.55
CA PRO A 32 -14.59 9.64 26.77
C PRO A 32 -13.57 8.61 26.26
N PRO A 33 -13.35 7.48 26.96
CA PRO A 33 -12.47 6.43 26.46
C PRO A 33 -12.82 6.26 25.01
N LEU A 34 -11.85 6.43 24.11
CA LEU A 34 -12.09 6.18 22.70
C LEU A 34 -12.56 4.72 22.64
N GLU A 35 -13.88 4.54 22.60
CA GLU A 35 -14.51 3.31 22.20
C GLU A 35 -14.10 3.22 20.73
N ILE A 36 -12.91 2.67 20.51
CA ILE A 36 -12.51 2.13 19.24
C ILE A 36 -13.54 1.05 19.03
N LYS A 37 -14.65 1.44 18.41
CA LYS A 37 -15.68 0.56 17.91
C LYS A 37 -14.97 -0.23 16.83
N THR A 38 -14.23 -1.26 17.26
CA THR A 38 -13.49 -2.15 16.39
C THR A 38 -14.50 -2.58 15.36
N PRO A 39 -14.34 -2.16 14.09
CA PRO A 39 -15.37 -2.39 13.11
C PRO A 39 -15.57 -3.90 13.07
N LYS A 40 -16.80 -4.35 13.36
CA LYS A 40 -17.29 -5.74 13.25
C LYS A 40 -17.17 -6.30 11.80
N ARG A 41 -16.34 -5.67 10.98
CA ARG A 41 -16.16 -5.77 9.53
C ARG A 41 -14.92 -6.57 9.14
N ALA A 42 -14.11 -7.03 10.11
CA ALA A 42 -12.95 -7.89 9.84
C ALA A 42 -13.36 -9.31 9.37
N ALA A 43 -14.59 -9.76 9.67
CA ALA A 43 -15.04 -11.13 9.41
C ALA A 43 -15.92 -11.31 8.15
N GLU A 44 -16.41 -10.24 7.52
CA GLU A 44 -17.25 -10.32 6.29
C GLU A 44 -16.58 -9.71 5.05
N LEU A 45 -15.25 -9.65 5.02
CA LEU A 45 -14.55 -9.52 3.75
C LEU A 45 -14.86 -10.79 2.95
N SER A 46 -15.79 -10.69 2.00
CA SER A 46 -16.13 -11.74 1.03
C SER A 46 -14.88 -12.13 0.24
N TRP A 47 -14.11 -13.07 0.79
CA TRP A 47 -12.83 -13.54 0.28
C TRP A 47 -12.91 -13.95 -1.18
N GLY A 48 -14.05 -14.49 -1.61
CA GLY A 48 -14.27 -14.90 -3.00
C GLY A 48 -14.17 -13.75 -4.01
N LYS A 49 -14.70 -12.56 -3.68
CA LYS A 49 -14.63 -11.42 -4.61
C LYS A 49 -13.23 -10.81 -4.64
N THR A 50 -12.61 -10.61 -3.48
CA THR A 50 -11.25 -10.06 -3.39
C THR A 50 -10.22 -10.96 -4.08
N PHE A 51 -10.34 -12.29 -3.94
CA PHE A 51 -9.47 -13.25 -4.61
C PHE A 51 -9.65 -13.26 -6.13
N SER A 52 -10.89 -13.15 -6.63
CA SER A 52 -11.16 -13.10 -8.08
C SER A 52 -10.45 -11.91 -8.76
N TYR A 53 -10.38 -10.76 -8.08
CA TYR A 53 -9.64 -9.60 -8.60
C TYR A 53 -8.13 -9.84 -8.62
N ALA A 54 -7.58 -10.45 -7.58
CA ALA A 54 -6.16 -10.82 -7.53
C ALA A 54 -5.81 -11.83 -8.64
N VAL A 55 -6.67 -12.81 -8.92
CA VAL A 55 -6.44 -13.79 -9.98
C VAL A 55 -6.34 -13.14 -11.36
N ARG A 56 -7.24 -12.20 -11.70
CA ARG A 56 -7.17 -11.48 -12.98
C ARG A 56 -5.87 -10.70 -13.14
N TYR A 57 -5.38 -10.12 -12.04
CA TYR A 57 -4.09 -9.43 -12.01
C TYR A 57 -2.93 -10.39 -12.25
N ILE A 58 -2.92 -11.51 -11.55
CA ILE A 58 -1.88 -12.55 -11.67
C ILE A 58 -1.83 -13.06 -13.11
N ILE A 59 -2.99 -13.30 -13.76
CA ILE A 59 -3.06 -13.71 -15.16
C ILE A 59 -2.40 -12.66 -16.08
N TYR A 60 -2.67 -11.38 -15.85
CA TYR A 60 -2.08 -10.31 -16.65
C TYR A 60 -0.56 -10.21 -16.46
N ALA A 61 -0.08 -10.35 -15.22
CA ALA A 61 1.35 -10.39 -14.92
C ALA A 61 2.03 -11.60 -15.58
N ILE A 62 1.42 -12.79 -15.51
CA ILE A 62 1.90 -14.00 -16.16
C ILE A 62 1.97 -13.81 -17.68
N LEU A 63 0.95 -13.21 -18.30
CA LEU A 63 0.95 -12.91 -19.74
C LEU A 63 2.16 -12.06 -20.14
N TRP A 64 2.43 -10.97 -19.42
CA TRP A 64 3.59 -10.12 -19.71
C TRP A 64 4.93 -10.82 -19.45
N ILE A 65 5.01 -11.65 -18.43
CA ILE A 65 6.20 -12.47 -18.15
C ILE A 65 6.46 -13.46 -19.29
N ILE A 66 5.42 -14.10 -19.82
CA ILE A 66 5.53 -15.01 -20.97
C ILE A 66 5.98 -14.26 -22.21
N ILE A 67 5.37 -13.11 -22.51
CA ILE A 67 5.73 -12.28 -23.67
C ILE A 67 7.19 -11.79 -23.57
N GLY A 68 7.57 -11.22 -22.42
CA GLY A 68 8.95 -10.77 -22.18
C GLY A 68 9.94 -11.91 -22.20
N GLY A 69 9.60 -13.05 -21.58
CA GLY A 69 10.41 -14.26 -21.54
C GLY A 69 10.64 -14.87 -22.92
N LEU A 70 9.60 -14.95 -23.76
CA LEU A 70 9.74 -15.40 -25.16
C LEU A 70 10.66 -14.48 -25.96
N THR A 71 10.51 -13.16 -25.78
CA THR A 71 11.35 -12.16 -26.46
C THR A 71 12.82 -12.29 -26.05
N MET A 72 13.08 -12.47 -24.75
CA MET A 72 14.44 -12.72 -24.24
C MET A 72 14.98 -14.07 -24.74
N GLY A 73 14.14 -15.12 -24.80
CA GLY A 73 14.50 -16.43 -25.33
C GLY A 73 14.96 -16.37 -26.78
N ILE A 74 14.28 -15.58 -27.62
CA ILE A 74 14.71 -15.33 -29.00
C ILE A 74 16.08 -14.64 -29.02
N GLY A 75 16.28 -13.61 -28.21
CA GLY A 75 17.57 -12.92 -28.11
C GLY A 75 18.71 -13.84 -27.67
N ILE A 76 18.48 -14.71 -26.70
CA ILE A 76 19.46 -15.72 -26.24
C ILE A 76 19.75 -16.72 -27.37
N SER A 77 18.74 -17.19 -28.08
CA SER A 77 18.90 -18.13 -29.19
C SER A 77 19.80 -17.56 -30.30
N ILE A 78 19.64 -16.27 -30.63
CA ILE A 78 20.50 -15.57 -31.60
C ILE A 78 21.96 -15.50 -31.12
N ILE A 79 22.19 -15.26 -29.83
CA ILE A 79 23.55 -15.21 -29.28
C ILE A 79 24.20 -16.60 -29.31
N VAL A 80 23.47 -17.64 -28.93
CA VAL A 80 24.00 -19.02 -28.85
C VAL A 80 24.26 -19.60 -30.24
N SER A 81 23.45 -19.25 -31.23
CA SER A 81 23.60 -19.73 -32.62
C SER A 81 24.63 -18.95 -33.44
N ALA A 82 25.16 -17.83 -32.93
CA ALA A 82 26.11 -17.01 -33.67
C ALA A 82 27.48 -17.69 -33.80
N PRO A 83 28.06 -17.80 -35.02
CA PRO A 83 29.35 -18.47 -35.24
C PRO A 83 30.54 -17.68 -34.67
N PHE A 84 30.40 -16.35 -34.49
CA PHE A 84 31.43 -15.48 -33.91
C PHE A 84 30.94 -14.85 -32.62
N LYS A 85 31.68 -15.07 -31.54
CA LYS A 85 31.33 -14.61 -30.17
C LYS A 85 31.29 -13.09 -30.01
N PHE A 86 31.92 -12.31 -30.90
CA PHE A 86 31.91 -10.84 -30.88
C PHE A 86 31.41 -10.23 -32.20
N GLY A 87 30.55 -10.97 -32.91
CA GLY A 87 29.95 -10.50 -34.16
C GLY A 87 28.71 -9.60 -33.95
N PRO A 88 28.20 -8.99 -35.02
CA PRO A 88 26.98 -8.17 -34.98
C PRO A 88 25.75 -8.95 -34.46
N GLY A 89 25.71 -10.28 -34.62
CA GLY A 89 24.65 -11.12 -34.04
C GLY A 89 24.56 -11.03 -32.50
N MET A 90 25.70 -10.87 -31.81
CA MET A 90 25.71 -10.71 -30.35
C MET A 90 25.06 -9.38 -29.94
N LEU A 91 25.39 -8.29 -30.63
CA LEU A 91 24.81 -6.96 -30.36
C LEU A 91 23.30 -6.98 -30.58
N THR A 92 22.84 -7.57 -31.69
CA THR A 92 21.41 -7.70 -32.00
C THR A 92 20.69 -8.52 -30.91
N GLY A 93 21.28 -9.63 -30.47
CA GLY A 93 20.72 -10.45 -29.40
C GLY A 93 20.63 -9.69 -28.07
N ILE A 94 21.67 -8.95 -27.68
CA ILE A 94 21.67 -8.13 -26.46
C ILE A 94 20.59 -7.05 -26.52
N VAL A 95 20.45 -6.35 -27.64
CA VAL A 95 19.41 -5.33 -27.82
C VAL A 95 18.02 -5.93 -27.65
N ILE A 96 17.76 -7.11 -28.25
CA ILE A 96 16.48 -7.81 -28.11
C ILE A 96 16.22 -8.21 -26.64
N ILE A 97 17.24 -8.68 -25.92
CA ILE A 97 17.13 -9.04 -24.50
C ILE A 97 16.77 -7.82 -23.66
N ILE A 98 17.42 -6.67 -23.90
CA ILE A 98 17.12 -5.41 -23.20
C ILE A 98 15.67 -4.99 -23.48
N ILE A 99 15.23 -5.05 -24.74
CA ILE A 99 13.85 -4.74 -25.11
C ILE A 99 12.87 -5.68 -24.38
N GLY A 100 13.13 -6.98 -24.37
CA GLY A 100 12.31 -7.96 -23.66
C GLY A 100 12.21 -7.68 -22.16
N TYR A 101 13.33 -7.28 -21.53
CA TYR A 101 13.36 -6.89 -20.12
C TYR A 101 12.55 -5.61 -19.87
N VAL A 102 12.70 -4.58 -20.71
CA VAL A 102 11.93 -3.32 -20.59
C VAL A 102 10.43 -3.60 -20.72
N ILE A 103 10.02 -4.42 -21.69
CA ILE A 103 8.63 -4.82 -21.86
C ILE A 103 8.09 -5.51 -20.60
N MET A 104 8.84 -6.46 -20.05
CA MET A 104 8.45 -7.18 -18.83
C MET A 104 8.31 -6.23 -17.64
N PHE A 105 9.28 -5.32 -17.47
CA PHE A 105 9.28 -4.34 -16.39
C PHE A 105 8.10 -3.38 -16.50
N LEU A 106 7.85 -2.83 -17.69
CA LEU A 106 6.71 -1.95 -17.95
C LEU A 106 5.37 -2.66 -17.74
N GLY A 107 5.25 -3.93 -18.17
CA GLY A 107 4.05 -4.74 -17.96
C GLY A 107 3.74 -4.95 -16.49
N ILE A 108 4.74 -5.29 -15.68
CA ILE A 108 4.58 -5.47 -14.22
C ILE A 108 4.24 -4.14 -13.55
N MET A 109 4.91 -3.04 -13.91
CA MET A 109 4.63 -1.71 -13.34
C MET A 109 3.23 -1.22 -13.68
N ALA A 110 2.78 -1.40 -14.93
CA ALA A 110 1.42 -1.07 -15.35
C ALA A 110 0.38 -1.86 -14.56
N ALA A 111 0.65 -3.14 -14.31
CA ALA A 111 -0.18 -3.95 -13.46
C ALA A 111 -0.21 -3.35 -12.04
N TYR A 112 0.96 -3.10 -11.44
CA TYR A 112 1.07 -2.59 -10.07
C TYR A 112 0.28 -1.30 -9.85
N PHE A 113 0.42 -0.32 -10.75
CA PHE A 113 -0.33 0.93 -10.67
C PHE A 113 -1.84 0.72 -10.73
N LYS A 114 -2.31 -0.25 -11.52
CA LYS A 114 -3.73 -0.58 -11.61
C LYS A 114 -4.28 -1.18 -10.31
N VAL A 115 -3.47 -1.95 -9.59
CA VAL A 115 -3.85 -2.49 -8.26
C VAL A 115 -3.84 -1.37 -7.23
N MET A 116 -2.75 -0.59 -7.19
CA MET A 116 -2.58 0.43 -6.16
C MET A 116 -3.62 1.54 -6.28
N SER A 117 -3.92 2.00 -7.49
CA SER A 117 -4.98 2.99 -7.73
C SER A 117 -6.36 2.52 -7.25
N ARG A 118 -6.68 1.23 -7.42
CA ARG A 118 -7.92 0.65 -6.89
C ARG A 118 -7.94 0.60 -5.37
N LEU A 119 -6.85 0.16 -4.74
CA LEU A 119 -6.77 0.07 -3.27
C LEU A 119 -6.91 1.46 -2.64
N ILE A 120 -6.27 2.47 -3.22
CA ILE A 120 -6.39 3.87 -2.78
C ILE A 120 -7.85 4.33 -2.92
N TYR A 121 -8.48 4.08 -4.09
CA TYR A 121 -9.86 4.46 -4.32
C TYR A 121 -10.81 3.83 -3.29
N GLU A 122 -10.71 2.53 -3.05
CA GLU A 122 -11.55 1.85 -2.05
C GLU A 122 -11.29 2.34 -0.62
N SER A 123 -10.03 2.64 -0.27
CA SER A 123 -9.68 3.13 1.07
C SER A 123 -10.19 4.55 1.35
N ILE A 124 -10.31 5.41 0.34
CA ILE A 124 -10.75 6.79 0.52
C ILE A 124 -12.28 6.88 0.45
N TYR A 125 -12.87 6.35 -0.63
CA TYR A 125 -14.30 6.55 -0.89
C TYR A 125 -15.20 5.68 -0.02
N LYS A 126 -14.81 4.44 0.27
CA LYS A 126 -15.65 3.47 0.99
C LYS A 126 -15.60 3.64 2.51
N SER A 127 -14.65 4.42 3.00
CA SER A 127 -14.49 4.79 4.41
C SER A 127 -15.34 6.00 4.80
N ALA A 128 -15.75 6.80 3.82
CA ALA A 128 -16.53 8.02 4.01
C ALA A 128 -18.06 7.78 3.97
N SER A 129 -18.50 6.58 3.61
CA SER A 129 -19.92 6.15 3.52
C SER A 129 -20.27 5.12 4.59
#